data_AF-A0A9R0Z350-F1
#
_entry.id   AF-A0A9R0Z350-F1
#
_cell.length_a   1.000
_cell.length_b   1.000
_cell.length_c   1.000
_cell.angle_alpha   90.00
_cell.angle_beta   90.00
_cell.angle_gamma   90.00
#
_symmetry.space_group_name_H-M   'P 1'
#
loop_
_entity.id
_entity.type
_entity.pdbx_description
1 polymer ?
#
loop_
_entity_poly.entity_id
_entity_poly.type
_entity_poly.pdbx_seq_one_letter_code
_entity_poly.pdbx_strand_id
1 'polypeptide(L)'
;MRDTASKTLLQVHQQGQQIRRTHAMALDIDQDLSRGEKLLGDLGGLFSKKWKPKKNGAIRGPMLTRDDSFIRKGSHMEQRHKLGLSDRPRRSNARQFLSEPTSELEKVEVHRIVEKAKQDDGLSDLSDILTELKGMAIDMGTEIEGQTKDLGHAEKDFDELNYRVKGANTRTRRLLGR
;
A
#
# COMPACT_ATOMS: atom_id res chain seq x y z
N MET A 1 -6.00 19.36 4.87
CA MET A 1 -5.09 18.85 3.82
C MET A 1 -4.16 17.77 4.34
N ARG A 2 -3.33 18.04 5.36
CA ARG A 2 -2.43 17.03 5.96
C ARG A 2 -3.15 15.76 6.42
N ASP A 3 -4.20 15.92 7.24
CA ASP A 3 -5.01 14.81 7.75
C ASP A 3 -5.60 13.95 6.63
N THR A 4 -6.18 14.59 5.61
CA THR A 4 -6.70 13.91 4.41
C THR A 4 -5.61 13.09 3.71
N ALA A 5 -4.44 13.68 3.47
CA ALA A 5 -3.32 12.99 2.82
C ALA A 5 -2.82 11.80 3.66
N SER A 6 -2.72 11.95 4.99
CA SER A 6 -2.34 10.85 5.89
C SER A 6 -3.36 9.70 5.87
N LYS A 7 -4.66 10.03 5.87
CA LYS A 7 -5.73 9.03 5.73
C LYS A 7 -5.66 8.31 4.39
N THR A 8 -5.46 9.03 3.30
CA THR A 8 -5.30 8.42 1.97
C THR A 8 -4.09 7.50 1.92
N LEU A 9 -2.94 7.92 2.44
CA LEU A 9 -1.73 7.09 2.46
C LEU A 9 -1.95 5.79 3.28
N LEU A 10 -2.68 5.88 4.39
CA LEU A 10 -3.05 4.73 5.21
C LEU A 10 -3.99 3.78 4.45
N GLN A 11 -4.98 4.31 3.73
CA GLN A 11 -5.86 3.51 2.89
C GLN A 11 -5.09 2.79 1.77
N VAL A 12 -4.19 3.50 1.09
CA VAL A 12 -3.34 2.91 0.04
C VAL A 12 -2.51 1.77 0.61
N HIS A 13 -1.88 1.95 1.78
CA HIS A 13 -1.13 0.87 2.42
C HIS A 13 -2.01 -0.34 2.79
N GLN A 14 -3.21 -0.11 3.33
CA GLN A 14 -4.15 -1.18 3.65
C GLN A 14 -4.59 -1.97 2.41
N GLN A 15 -4.82 -1.28 1.28
CA GLN A 15 -5.14 -1.93 0.01
C GLN A 15 -3.99 -2.82 -0.46
N GLY A 16 -2.74 -2.37 -0.35
CA GLY A 16 -1.58 -3.18 -0.69
C GLY A 16 -1.47 -4.47 0.14
N GLN A 17 -1.75 -4.38 1.44
CA GLN A 17 -1.83 -5.57 2.30
C GLN A 17 -2.94 -6.53 1.87
N GLN A 18 -4.10 -6.00 1.48
CA GLN A 18 -5.20 -6.83 0.99
C GLN A 18 -4.83 -7.55 -0.31
N ILE A 19 -4.16 -6.87 -1.25
CA ILE A 19 -3.66 -7.49 -2.49
C ILE A 19 -2.71 -8.65 -2.16
N ARG A 20 -1.71 -8.43 -1.29
CA ARG A 20 -0.74 -9.48 -0.89
C ARG A 20 -1.42 -10.67 -0.23
N ARG A 21 -2.41 -10.43 0.66
CA ARG A 21 -3.21 -11.51 1.28
C ARG A 21 -4.00 -12.31 0.25
N THR A 22 -4.60 -11.63 -0.73
CA THR A 22 -5.39 -12.28 -1.78
C THR A 22 -4.48 -13.10 -2.70
N HIS A 23 -3.29 -12.59 -2.98
CA HIS A 23 -2.28 -13.31 -3.75
C HIS A 23 -1.71 -14.51 -2.98
N ALA A 24 -1.55 -14.41 -1.65
CA ALA A 24 -1.17 -15.54 -0.81
C ALA A 24 -2.24 -16.65 -0.84
N MET A 25 -3.52 -16.29 -0.82
CA MET A 25 -4.63 -17.26 -0.95
C MET A 25 -4.57 -18.02 -2.29
N ALA A 26 -4.00 -17.45 -3.34
CA ALA A 26 -3.79 -18.16 -4.61
C ALA A 26 -2.88 -19.40 -4.43
N LEU A 27 -1.88 -19.33 -3.54
CA LEU A 27 -1.01 -20.48 -3.23
C LEU A 27 -1.77 -21.58 -2.50
N ASP A 28 -2.65 -21.21 -1.58
CA ASP A 28 -3.49 -22.19 -0.86
C ASP A 28 -4.42 -22.90 -1.84
N ILE A 29 -5.07 -22.15 -2.74
CA ILE A 29 -5.92 -22.71 -3.79
C ILE A 29 -5.09 -23.60 -4.73
N ASP A 30 -3.87 -23.23 -5.10
CA ASP A 30 -2.99 -24.07 -5.92
C ASP A 30 -2.71 -25.43 -5.28
N GLN A 31 -2.44 -25.42 -3.97
CA GLN A 31 -2.19 -26.63 -3.21
C GLN A 31 -3.42 -27.53 -3.17
N ASP A 32 -4.57 -26.97 -2.83
CA ASP A 32 -5.84 -27.71 -2.75
C ASP A 32 -6.27 -28.24 -4.12
N LEU A 33 -6.12 -27.42 -5.16
CA LEU A 33 -6.41 -27.82 -6.53
C LEU A 33 -5.49 -28.94 -6.99
N SER A 34 -4.20 -28.89 -6.66
CA SER A 34 -3.25 -29.97 -6.97
C SER A 34 -3.64 -31.30 -6.31
N ARG A 35 -4.16 -31.26 -5.07
CA ARG A 35 -4.69 -32.45 -4.37
C ARG A 35 -5.97 -32.96 -5.05
N GLY A 36 -6.91 -32.06 -5.34
CA GLY A 36 -8.17 -32.39 -6.01
C GLY A 36 -7.97 -32.96 -7.41
N GLU A 37 -7.03 -32.41 -8.18
CA GLU A 37 -6.70 -32.90 -9.52
C GLU A 37 -6.11 -34.32 -9.49
N LYS A 38 -5.28 -34.64 -8.49
CA LYS A 38 -4.77 -36.00 -8.29
C LYS A 38 -5.91 -36.98 -8.07
N LEU A 39 -6.85 -36.64 -7.17
CA LEU A 39 -8.04 -37.46 -6.91
C LEU A 39 -8.89 -37.65 -8.19
N LEU A 40 -9.13 -36.59 -8.96
CA LEU A 40 -9.87 -36.67 -10.24
C LEU A 40 -9.14 -37.50 -11.32
N GLY A 41 -7.81 -37.56 -11.24
CA GLY A 41 -6.99 -38.44 -12.05
C GLY A 41 -7.22 -39.92 -11.70
N ASP A 42 -7.37 -40.21 -10.40
CA ASP A 42 -7.54 -41.56 -9.85
C ASP A 42 -8.99 -42.07 -9.94
N LEU A 43 -10.00 -41.18 -9.95
CA LEU A 43 -11.43 -41.51 -9.97
C LEU A 43 -11.95 -42.05 -11.32
N GLY A 44 -11.08 -42.55 -12.18
CA GLY A 44 -11.44 -43.24 -13.42
C GLY A 44 -11.54 -44.75 -13.23
N GLY A 45 -12.62 -45.37 -13.71
CA GLY A 45 -12.70 -46.84 -13.81
C GLY A 45 -11.69 -47.43 -14.80
N LEU A 46 -11.61 -48.75 -14.88
CA LEU A 46 -10.67 -49.51 -15.75
C LEU A 46 -10.69 -49.09 -17.23
N PHE A 47 -11.78 -48.48 -17.70
CA PHE A 47 -11.97 -48.00 -19.07
C PHE A 47 -11.86 -46.48 -19.24
N SER A 48 -11.68 -45.72 -18.17
CA SER A 48 -11.50 -44.26 -18.24
C SER A 48 -10.01 -43.94 -18.41
N LYS A 49 -9.66 -43.17 -19.45
CA LYS A 49 -8.31 -42.63 -19.62
C LYS A 49 -7.89 -41.82 -18.39
N LYS A 50 -6.74 -42.14 -17.80
CA LYS A 50 -6.14 -41.37 -16.69
C LYS A 50 -5.97 -39.91 -17.14
N TRP A 51 -6.66 -39.00 -16.48
CA TRP A 51 -6.56 -37.57 -16.77
C TRP A 51 -5.36 -36.99 -16.02
N LYS A 52 -4.54 -36.19 -16.71
CA LYS A 52 -3.48 -35.39 -16.11
C LYS A 52 -3.78 -33.92 -16.34
N PRO A 53 -3.84 -33.09 -15.29
CA PRO A 53 -4.03 -31.65 -15.45
C PRO A 53 -2.85 -31.05 -16.23
N LYS A 54 -3.14 -30.10 -17.11
CA LYS A 54 -2.10 -29.29 -17.75
C LYS A 54 -1.83 -28.09 -16.86
N LYS A 55 -0.57 -27.87 -16.51
CA LYS A 55 -0.11 -26.66 -15.81
C LYS A 55 0.66 -25.80 -16.80
N ASN A 56 0.19 -24.59 -17.09
CA ASN A 56 0.88 -23.68 -18.01
C ASN A 56 1.88 -22.77 -17.28
N GLY A 57 1.83 -22.73 -15.95
CA GLY A 57 2.75 -21.99 -15.10
C GLY A 57 2.68 -22.45 -13.65
N ALA A 58 3.67 -22.04 -12.85
CA ALA A 58 3.63 -22.18 -11.40
C ALA A 58 3.02 -20.94 -10.77
N ILE A 59 2.14 -21.13 -9.79
CA ILE A 59 1.60 -20.03 -8.98
C ILE A 59 2.73 -19.49 -8.11
N ARG A 60 3.04 -18.19 -8.25
CA ARG A 60 4.18 -17.57 -7.58
C ARG A 60 3.83 -17.04 -6.19
N GLY A 61 2.62 -16.49 -6.05
CA GLY A 61 2.24 -15.77 -4.83
C GLY A 61 2.93 -14.40 -4.69
N PRO A 62 2.73 -13.71 -3.54
CA PRO A 62 3.14 -12.33 -3.35
C PRO A 62 4.67 -12.17 -3.39
N MET A 63 5.14 -11.19 -4.17
CA MET A 63 6.56 -10.87 -4.31
C MET A 63 7.01 -10.01 -3.11
N LEU A 64 7.47 -10.66 -2.04
CA LEU A 64 8.14 -9.95 -0.93
C LEU A 64 9.49 -9.43 -1.45
N THR A 65 9.53 -8.18 -1.91
CA THR A 65 10.77 -7.57 -2.40
C THR A 65 11.66 -7.25 -1.20
N ARG A 66 12.98 -7.47 -1.31
CA ARG A 66 13.97 -7.29 -0.22
C ARG A 66 13.96 -5.90 0.42
N ASP A 67 13.38 -4.91 -0.25
CA ASP A 67 13.20 -3.53 0.19
C ASP A 67 11.75 -3.26 0.67
N ASP A 68 11.21 -4.10 1.55
CA ASP A 68 9.91 -3.90 2.24
C ASP A 68 9.97 -2.76 3.29
N SER A 69 10.89 -1.79 3.12
CA SER A 69 11.04 -0.62 3.98
C SER A 69 9.77 0.23 4.03
N PHE A 70 9.05 0.31 2.91
CA PHE A 70 7.75 0.97 2.81
C PHE A 70 6.66 0.26 3.62
N ILE A 71 6.69 -1.08 3.75
CA ILE A 71 5.72 -1.82 4.57
C ILE A 71 5.92 -1.53 6.04
N ARG A 72 7.18 -1.51 6.49
CA ARG A 72 7.49 -1.10 7.86
C ARG A 72 7.07 0.34 8.12
N LYS A 73 7.29 1.23 7.15
CA LYS A 73 6.90 2.64 7.23
C LYS A 73 5.38 2.80 7.29
N GLY A 74 4.63 2.05 6.48
CA GLY A 74 3.17 2.00 6.49
C GLY A 74 2.61 1.49 7.82
N SER A 75 3.15 0.37 8.34
CA SER A 75 2.79 -0.17 9.66
C SER A 75 3.07 0.81 10.80
N HIS A 76 4.24 1.46 10.77
CA HIS A 76 4.60 2.48 11.76
C HIS A 76 3.66 3.70 11.68
N MET A 77 3.31 4.14 10.47
CA MET A 77 2.37 5.23 10.26
C MET A 77 0.96 4.88 10.78
N GLU A 78 0.48 3.66 10.52
CA GLU A 78 -0.80 3.19 11.03
C GLU A 78 -0.84 3.20 12.57
N GLN A 79 0.24 2.74 13.22
CA GLN A 79 0.38 2.80 14.68
C GLN A 79 0.35 4.24 15.18
N ARG A 80 1.09 5.16 14.55
CA ARG A 80 1.12 6.57 14.96
C ARG A 80 -0.24 7.26 14.80
N HIS A 81 -0.95 6.96 13.72
CA HIS A 81 -2.30 7.47 13.51
C HIS A 81 -3.26 6.95 14.57
N LYS A 82 -3.21 5.65 14.91
CA LYS A 82 -4.02 5.07 15.99
C LYS A 82 -3.72 5.68 17.37
N LEU A 83 -2.50 6.16 17.59
CA LEU A 83 -2.07 6.82 18.81
C LEU A 83 -2.32 8.34 18.82
N GLY A 84 -2.89 8.91 17.75
CA GLY A 84 -3.10 10.37 17.63
C GLY A 84 -1.80 11.18 17.52
N LEU A 85 -0.68 10.56 17.14
CA LEU A 85 0.65 11.17 17.07
C LEU A 85 1.00 11.69 15.65
N SER A 86 -0.01 11.91 14.81
CA SER A 86 0.14 12.48 13.47
C SER A 86 0.47 13.97 13.50
N ASP A 87 0.10 14.67 14.57
CA ASP A 87 0.36 16.10 14.74
C ASP A 87 1.68 16.31 15.48
N ARG A 88 2.70 16.77 14.75
CA ARG A 88 3.91 17.30 15.37
C ARG A 88 3.57 18.62 16.08
N PRO A 89 4.04 18.86 17.31
CA PRO A 89 3.87 20.14 17.97
C PRO A 89 4.54 21.23 17.12
N ARG A 90 3.77 22.25 16.75
CA ARG A 90 4.24 23.44 16.06
C ARG A 90 5.30 24.08 16.96
N ARG A 91 6.55 24.19 16.49
CA ARG A 91 7.57 25.01 17.16
C ARG A 91 7.16 26.46 16.97
N SER A 92 6.34 26.98 17.87
CA SER A 92 6.20 28.43 18.03
C SER A 92 7.51 28.95 18.57
N ASN A 93 8.44 29.30 17.68
CA ASN A 93 9.62 30.06 18.05
C ASN A 93 9.12 31.46 18.43
N ALA A 94 8.75 31.65 19.69
CA ALA A 94 8.58 32.98 20.25
C ALA A 94 9.97 33.61 20.34
N ARG A 95 10.45 34.19 19.24
CA ARG A 95 11.64 35.03 19.26
C ARG A 95 11.29 36.25 20.12
N GLN A 96 12.01 36.40 21.24
CA GLN A 96 11.95 37.56 22.12
C GLN A 96 12.11 38.83 21.27
N PHE A 97 11.08 39.66 21.24
CA PHE A 97 11.18 40.96 20.59
C PHE A 97 11.79 41.98 21.57
N LEU A 98 12.74 42.75 21.03
CA LEU A 98 13.56 43.74 21.71
C LEU A 98 12.72 44.90 22.30
N SER A 99 13.38 45.59 23.24
CA SER A 99 12.94 46.71 24.09
C SER A 99 12.11 47.81 23.41
N GLU A 100 11.37 48.54 24.26
CA GLU A 100 10.39 49.57 23.90
C GLU A 100 11.01 50.72 23.08
N PRO A 101 10.53 51.00 21.85
CA PRO A 101 11.11 52.02 20.95
C PRO A 101 10.82 53.45 21.43
N THR A 102 11.83 54.31 21.36
CA THR A 102 11.80 55.65 22.00
C THR A 102 11.43 56.77 21.01
N SER A 103 11.48 56.51 19.69
CA SER A 103 11.21 57.48 18.61
C SER A 103 10.12 57.00 17.64
N GLU A 104 9.31 57.91 17.08
CA GLU A 104 8.22 57.57 16.13
C GLU A 104 8.73 56.88 14.84
N LEU A 105 9.91 57.27 14.34
CA LEU A 105 10.53 56.60 13.20
C LEU A 105 11.00 55.18 13.56
N GLU A 106 11.49 55.01 14.78
CA GLU A 106 11.93 53.72 15.32
C GLU A 106 10.73 52.79 15.52
N LYS A 107 9.57 53.32 15.96
CA LYS A 107 8.31 52.57 16.05
C LYS A 107 7.87 52.02 14.69
N VAL A 108 7.94 52.82 13.63
CA VAL A 108 7.56 52.39 12.27
C VAL A 108 8.51 51.30 11.76
N GLU A 109 9.81 51.44 11.97
CA GLU A 109 10.79 50.43 11.53
C GLU A 109 10.68 49.13 12.34
N VAL A 110 10.54 49.21 13.66
CA VAL A 110 10.30 48.04 14.52
C VAL A 110 9.02 47.32 14.11
N HIS A 111 7.93 48.05 13.85
CA HIS A 111 6.68 47.44 13.38
C HIS A 111 6.87 46.74 12.03
N ARG A 112 7.57 47.36 11.07
CA ARG A 112 7.89 46.76 9.77
C ARG A 112 8.71 45.47 9.93
N ILE A 113 9.70 45.45 10.81
CA ILE A 113 10.53 44.26 11.07
C ILE A 113 9.69 43.15 11.69
N VAL A 114 8.81 43.47 12.65
CA VAL A 114 7.90 42.51 13.27
C VAL A 114 6.94 41.92 12.26
N GLU A 115 6.32 42.74 11.41
CA GLU A 115 5.40 42.26 10.39
C GLU A 115 6.10 41.41 9.33
N LYS A 116 7.33 41.77 8.92
CA LYS A 116 8.17 40.92 8.05
C LYS A 116 8.50 39.58 8.71
N ALA A 117 8.90 39.58 9.98
CA ALA A 117 9.21 38.35 10.70
C ALA A 117 7.99 37.42 10.79
N LYS A 118 6.79 37.96 11.04
CA LYS A 118 5.54 37.18 11.01
C LYS A 118 5.26 36.59 9.62
N GLN A 119 5.50 37.36 8.57
CA GLN A 119 5.36 36.87 7.19
C GLN A 119 6.36 35.75 6.89
N ASP A 120 7.62 35.91 7.29
CA ASP A 120 8.67 34.90 7.11
C ASP A 120 8.36 33.62 7.89
N ASP A 121 7.89 33.72 9.14
CA ASP A 121 7.47 32.57 9.93
C ASP A 121 6.27 31.85 9.28
N GLY A 122 5.30 32.60 8.74
CA GLY A 122 4.17 32.04 7.99
C GLY A 122 4.58 31.31 6.71
N LEU A 123 5.57 31.85 5.98
CA LEU A 123 6.15 31.20 4.79
C LEU A 123 6.94 29.94 5.16
N SER A 124 7.65 29.94 6.29
CA SER A 124 8.36 28.77 6.80
C SER A 124 7.38 27.64 7.13
N ASP A 125 6.28 27.94 7.82
CA ASP A 125 5.23 26.95 8.14
C ASP A 125 4.63 26.34 6.86
N LEU A 126 4.40 27.16 5.82
CA LEU A 126 3.90 26.68 4.54
C LEU A 126 4.91 25.74 3.86
N SER A 127 6.20 26.09 3.88
CA SER A 127 7.29 25.27 3.34
C SER A 127 7.38 23.91 4.02
N ASP A 128 7.24 23.87 5.35
CA ASP A 128 7.24 22.63 6.13
C ASP A 128 6.07 21.71 5.75
N ILE A 129 4.86 22.26 5.63
CA ILE A 129 3.67 21.51 5.20
C ILE A 129 3.84 20.96 3.78
N LEU A 130 4.38 21.76 2.85
CA LEU A 130 4.63 21.32 1.48
C LEU A 130 5.68 20.21 1.41
N THR A 131 6.72 20.30 2.23
CA THR A 131 7.76 19.27 2.33
C THR A 131 7.17 17.96 2.84
N GLU A 132 6.28 18.02 3.83
CA GLU A 132 5.59 16.84 4.34
C GLU A 132 4.63 16.23 3.31
N LEU A 133 3.81 17.05 2.64
CA LEU A 133 2.91 16.60 1.58
C LEU A 133 3.67 15.95 0.43
N LYS A 134 4.84 16.49 0.05
CA LYS A 134 5.73 15.88 -0.93
C LYS A 134 6.23 14.51 -0.47
N GLY A 135 6.64 14.39 0.79
CA GLY A 135 7.06 13.12 1.37
C GLY A 135 5.94 12.06 1.29
N MET A 136 4.73 12.41 1.70
CA MET A 136 3.57 11.51 1.61
C MET A 136 3.21 11.14 0.17
N ALA A 137 3.31 12.08 -0.78
CA ALA A 137 3.06 11.81 -2.20
C ALA A 137 4.09 10.83 -2.79
N ILE A 138 5.38 10.98 -2.43
CA ILE A 138 6.43 10.03 -2.84
C ILE A 138 6.15 8.65 -2.27
N ASP A 139 5.85 8.56 -0.97
CA ASP A 139 5.52 7.29 -0.31
C ASP A 139 4.32 6.61 -0.99
N MET A 140 3.26 7.37 -1.25
CA MET A 140 2.07 6.89 -1.96
C MET A 140 2.40 6.37 -3.35
N GLY A 141 3.21 7.12 -4.11
CA GLY A 141 3.63 6.72 -5.46
C GLY A 141 4.40 5.41 -5.46
N THR A 142 5.35 5.24 -4.52
CA THR A 142 6.13 3.99 -4.42
C THR A 142 5.29 2.78 -4.02
N GLU A 143 4.33 2.96 -3.11
CA GLU A 143 3.40 1.90 -2.69
C GLU A 143 2.45 1.51 -3.84
N ILE A 144 1.90 2.48 -4.59
CA ILE A 144 1.05 2.22 -5.76
C ILE A 144 1.84 1.48 -6.86
N GLU A 145 3.09 1.87 -7.12
CA GLU A 145 3.93 1.18 -8.09
C GLU A 145 4.20 -0.27 -7.68
N GLY A 146 4.46 -0.51 -6.38
CA GLY A 146 4.58 -1.86 -5.82
C GLY A 146 3.31 -2.68 -6.00
N GLN A 147 2.16 -2.13 -5.62
CA GLN A 147 0.86 -2.78 -5.79
C GLN A 147 0.55 -3.10 -7.25
N THR A 148 0.91 -2.23 -8.18
CA THR A 148 0.71 -2.44 -9.61
C THR A 148 1.50 -3.66 -10.12
N LYS A 149 2.74 -3.82 -9.64
CA LYS A 149 3.57 -5.00 -9.96
C LYS A 149 2.99 -6.28 -9.34
N ASP A 150 2.56 -6.22 -8.08
CA ASP A 150 1.93 -7.34 -7.39
C ASP A 150 0.64 -7.79 -8.12
N LEU A 151 -0.20 -6.84 -8.55
CA LEU A 151 -1.42 -7.13 -9.33
C LEU A 151 -1.11 -7.82 -10.67
N GLY A 152 -0.07 -7.38 -11.39
CA GLY A 152 0.31 -8.02 -12.65
C GLY A 152 0.83 -9.46 -12.48
N HIS A 153 1.36 -9.81 -11.30
CA HIS A 153 1.69 -11.19 -10.97
C HIS A 153 0.47 -11.99 -10.52
N ALA A 154 -0.39 -11.38 -9.71
CA ALA A 154 -1.63 -12.00 -9.23
C ALA A 154 -2.57 -12.35 -10.39
N GLU A 155 -2.69 -11.48 -11.39
CA GLU A 155 -3.50 -11.74 -12.60
C GLU A 155 -3.09 -13.04 -13.30
N LYS A 156 -1.79 -13.25 -13.52
CA LYS A 156 -1.27 -14.47 -14.15
C LYS A 156 -1.54 -15.72 -13.33
N ASP A 157 -1.39 -15.60 -12.01
CA ASP A 157 -1.67 -16.70 -11.09
C ASP A 157 -3.17 -17.04 -11.10
N PHE A 158 -4.05 -16.04 -11.09
CA PHE A 158 -5.49 -16.24 -11.16
C PHE A 158 -5.96 -16.81 -12.50
N ASP A 159 -5.34 -16.41 -13.62
CA ASP A 159 -5.61 -16.99 -14.94
C ASP A 159 -5.28 -18.49 -14.98
N GLU A 160 -4.13 -18.88 -14.42
CA GLU A 160 -3.74 -20.29 -14.33
C GLU A 160 -4.67 -21.08 -13.40
N LEU A 161 -5.04 -20.52 -12.24
CA LEU A 161 -6.03 -21.15 -11.35
C LEU A 161 -7.39 -21.32 -12.05
N ASN A 162 -7.88 -20.30 -12.74
CA ASN A 162 -9.14 -20.35 -13.49
C ASN A 162 -9.10 -21.42 -14.59
N TYR A 163 -7.99 -21.50 -15.33
CA TYR A 163 -7.78 -22.53 -16.35
C TYR A 163 -7.86 -23.95 -15.74
N ARG A 164 -7.16 -24.18 -14.64
CA ARG A 164 -7.11 -25.48 -13.98
C ARG A 164 -8.42 -25.88 -13.33
N VAL A 165 -9.11 -24.95 -12.67
CA VAL A 165 -10.45 -25.18 -12.11
C VAL A 165 -11.44 -25.57 -13.21
N LYS A 166 -11.41 -24.88 -14.36
CA LYS A 166 -12.24 -25.27 -15.52
C LYS A 166 -11.92 -26.68 -16.01
N GLY A 167 -10.63 -27.02 -16.12
CA GLY A 167 -10.17 -28.37 -16.49
C GLY A 167 -10.67 -29.45 -15.53
N ALA A 168 -10.53 -29.22 -14.22
CA ALA A 168 -11.03 -30.11 -13.16
C ALA A 168 -12.56 -30.26 -13.23
N ASN A 169 -13.29 -29.18 -13.47
CA ASN A 169 -14.74 -29.22 -13.65
C ASN A 169 -15.15 -30.03 -14.89
N THR A 170 -14.48 -29.86 -16.03
CA THR A 170 -14.74 -30.67 -17.23
C THR A 170 -14.47 -32.15 -16.98
N ARG A 171 -13.37 -32.48 -16.28
CA ARG A 171 -13.08 -33.87 -15.90
C ARG A 171 -14.18 -34.44 -15.00
N THR A 172 -14.60 -33.67 -14.00
CA THR A 172 -15.66 -34.06 -13.07
C THR A 172 -16.97 -34.37 -13.80
N ARG A 173 -17.39 -33.51 -14.74
CA ARG A 173 -18.61 -33.77 -15.54
C ARG A 173 -18.51 -35.07 -16.34
N ARG A 174 -17.37 -35.31 -17.00
CA ARG A 174 -17.12 -36.57 -17.74
C ARG A 174 -17.19 -37.81 -16.82
N LEU A 175 -16.67 -37.71 -15.60
CA LEU A 175 -16.76 -38.79 -14.61
C LEU A 175 -18.20 -39.05 -14.15
N LEU A 176 -19.03 -38.00 -14.11
CA LEU A 176 -20.46 -38.08 -13.80
C LEU A 176 -21.32 -38.47 -15.02
N GLY A 177 -20.72 -38.71 -16.19
CA GLY A 177 -21.45 -39.00 -17.43
C GLY A 177 -22.28 -37.83 -17.97
N ARG A 178 -21.88 -36.59 -17.65
CA ARG A 178 -22.52 -35.34 -18.09
C ARG A 178 -21.63 -34.53 -19.04
#